data_AF-A0A849HTM6-F1
#
_entry.id   AF-A0A849HTM6-F1
#
_cell.length_a   1.000
_cell.length_b   1.000
_cell.length_c   1.000
_cell.angle_alpha   90.00
_cell.angle_beta   90.00
_cell.angle_gamma   90.00
#
_symmetry.space_group_name_H-M   'P 1'
#
loop_
_entity.id
_entity.type
_entity.pdbx_description
1 polymer ?
#
loop_
_entity_poly.entity_id
_entity_poly.type
_entity_poly.pdbx_seq_one_letter_code
_entity_poly.pdbx_strand_id
1 'polypeptide(L)'
;MNANKKSIMSDLKKLDEIKDEDIDYSDIPPLDDSFFTKVTVDFPKPKKSVTLRIDDEVLAWFKAQGKGYQTKMNEVLRKFVIANKEHARHHRKKTA
;
A
#
# COMPACT_ATOMS: atom_id res chain seq x y z
N MET A 1 22.39 15.24 26.03
CA MET A 1 22.92 14.05 25.35
C MET A 1 22.73 14.26 23.86
N ASN A 2 23.82 14.34 23.12
CA ASN A 2 23.90 14.80 21.72
C ASN A 2 23.53 13.68 20.75
N ALA A 3 22.56 13.91 19.86
CA ALA A 3 22.26 13.02 18.75
C ALA A 3 22.84 13.60 17.45
N ASN A 4 23.83 12.88 16.96
CA ASN A 4 24.65 13.00 15.75
C ASN A 4 23.90 13.55 14.51
N LYS A 5 24.15 14.83 14.18
CA LYS A 5 23.71 15.45 12.91
C LYS A 5 24.60 14.88 11.81
N LYS A 6 24.15 13.81 11.12
CA LYS A 6 24.84 13.31 9.93
C LYS A 6 24.86 14.44 8.90
N SER A 7 25.99 15.13 8.79
CA SER A 7 26.26 16.03 7.67
C SER A 7 26.32 15.16 6.44
N ILE A 8 25.30 15.22 5.60
CA ILE A 8 25.44 14.86 4.18
C ILE A 8 26.65 15.64 3.68
N MET A 9 27.77 14.95 3.43
CA MET A 9 29.02 15.51 2.89
C MET A 9 28.80 15.87 1.42
N SER A 10 27.82 16.71 1.16
CA SER A 10 27.38 17.14 -0.15
C SER A 10 27.83 18.57 -0.35
N ASP A 11 28.52 18.83 -1.46
CA ASP A 11 28.87 20.17 -1.93
C ASP A 11 27.61 20.89 -2.44
N LEU A 12 26.67 21.17 -1.53
CA LEU A 12 25.39 21.84 -1.82
C LEU A 12 25.59 23.21 -2.48
N LYS A 13 26.67 23.91 -2.11
CA LYS A 13 27.03 25.19 -2.75
C LYS A 13 27.30 25.06 -4.24
N LYS A 14 27.88 23.94 -4.69
CA LYS A 14 28.11 23.70 -6.12
C LYS A 14 26.80 23.43 -6.85
N LEU A 15 25.86 22.73 -6.21
CA LEU A 15 24.54 22.48 -6.79
C LEU A 15 23.71 23.77 -6.91
N ASP A 16 23.77 24.66 -5.93
CA ASP A 16 23.09 25.97 -5.97
C ASP A 16 23.65 26.90 -7.06
N GLU A 17 24.91 26.68 -7.50
CA GLU A 17 25.57 27.46 -8.55
C GLU A 17 25.33 26.89 -9.96
N ILE A 18 24.87 25.64 -10.09
CA ILE A 18 24.50 25.03 -11.37
C ILE A 18 23.22 25.69 -11.87
N LYS A 19 23.24 26.19 -13.11
CA LYS A 19 22.04 26.71 -13.76
C LYS A 19 21.23 25.56 -14.33
N ASP A 20 19.91 25.73 -14.40
CA ASP A 20 18.99 24.74 -14.99
C ASP A 20 19.40 24.32 -16.43
N GLU A 21 20.02 25.22 -17.18
CA GLU A 21 20.51 25.01 -18.55
C GLU A 21 21.69 24.03 -18.64
N ASP A 22 22.47 23.93 -17.57
CA ASP A 22 23.65 23.06 -17.47
C ASP A 22 23.29 21.65 -16.97
N ILE A 23 22.01 21.38 -16.70
CA ILE A 23 21.53 20.06 -16.27
C ILE A 23 21.41 19.13 -17.49
N ASP A 24 22.20 18.06 -17.49
CA ASP A 24 22.15 17.03 -18.52
C ASP A 24 20.96 16.08 -18.30
N TYR A 25 20.05 16.02 -19.28
CA TYR A 25 18.89 15.12 -19.31
C TYR A 25 19.04 14.02 -20.38
N SER A 26 20.24 13.82 -20.95
CA SER A 26 20.46 12.88 -22.07
C SER A 26 20.13 11.42 -21.73
N ASP A 27 20.14 11.06 -20.45
CA ASP A 27 19.84 9.72 -19.93
C ASP A 27 18.35 9.50 -19.59
N ILE A 28 17.55 10.57 -19.52
CA ILE A 28 16.16 10.52 -19.09
C ILE A 28 15.25 10.90 -20.27
N PRO A 29 14.50 9.93 -20.84
CA PRO A 29 13.57 10.25 -21.91
C PRO A 29 12.47 11.21 -21.41
N PRO A 30 12.00 12.16 -22.25
CA PRO A 30 10.90 13.04 -21.90
C PRO A 30 9.66 12.22 -21.53
N LEU A 31 9.05 12.55 -20.39
CA LEU A 31 7.84 11.89 -19.92
C LEU A 31 6.66 12.38 -20.79
N ASP A 32 6.07 11.48 -21.58
CA ASP A 32 4.97 11.80 -22.48
C ASP A 32 3.61 11.49 -21.85
N ASP A 33 2.54 12.05 -22.41
CA ASP A 33 1.17 11.80 -21.93
C ASP A 33 0.79 10.30 -22.01
N SER A 34 1.45 9.54 -22.90
CA SER A 34 1.25 8.09 -23.02
C SER A 34 1.73 7.31 -21.78
N PHE A 35 2.74 7.81 -21.06
CA PHE A 35 3.18 7.26 -19.79
C PHE A 35 2.05 7.26 -18.76
N PHE A 36 1.35 8.38 -18.60
CA PHE A 36 0.29 8.52 -17.60
C PHE A 36 -1.00 7.77 -17.95
N THR A 37 -1.28 7.55 -19.24
CA THR A 37 -2.48 6.79 -19.68
C THR A 37 -2.37 5.28 -19.44
N LYS A 38 -1.15 4.72 -19.40
CA LYS A 38 -0.93 3.29 -19.12
C LYS A 38 -0.90 2.94 -17.64
N VAL A 39 -0.70 3.92 -16.76
CA VAL A 39 -0.62 3.67 -15.33
C VAL A 39 -2.04 3.57 -14.77
N THR A 40 -2.57 2.35 -14.75
CA THR A 40 -3.74 2.05 -13.94
C THR A 40 -3.29 2.04 -12.48
N VAL A 41 -3.36 3.19 -11.81
CA VAL A 41 -3.09 3.26 -10.37
C VAL A 41 -4.22 2.55 -9.65
N ASP A 42 -3.98 1.32 -9.19
CA ASP A 42 -4.89 0.60 -8.32
C ASP A 42 -4.82 1.20 -6.90
N PHE A 43 -5.50 2.33 -6.71
CA PHE A 43 -5.62 2.90 -5.39
C PHE A 43 -6.42 1.95 -4.49
N PRO A 44 -5.95 1.69 -3.25
CA PRO A 44 -6.69 0.84 -2.33
C PRO A 44 -8.07 1.45 -2.10
N LYS A 45 -9.13 0.73 -2.50
CA LYS A 45 -10.50 1.18 -2.31
C LYS A 45 -10.75 1.49 -0.83
N PRO A 46 -11.41 2.61 -0.50
CA PRO A 46 -11.70 2.94 0.88
C PRO A 46 -12.54 1.82 1.52
N LYS A 47 -12.15 1.44 2.74
CA LYS A 47 -12.92 0.46 3.52
C LYS A 47 -14.24 1.09 3.94
N LYS A 48 -15.32 0.32 3.91
CA LYS A 48 -16.61 0.76 4.44
C LYS A 48 -16.61 0.62 5.96
N SER A 49 -16.93 1.69 6.68
CA SER A 49 -17.17 1.62 8.12
C SER A 49 -18.54 1.00 8.36
N VAL A 50 -18.59 -0.08 9.14
CA VAL A 50 -19.83 -0.79 9.48
C VAL A 50 -19.86 -1.06 10.98
N THR A 51 -21.05 -0.99 11.56
CA THR A 51 -21.30 -1.41 12.94
C THR A 51 -21.64 -2.89 12.95
N LEU A 52 -20.75 -3.73 13.48
CA LEU A 52 -20.93 -5.18 13.59
C LEU A 52 -20.77 -5.61 15.05
N ARG A 53 -21.65 -6.53 15.50
CA ARG A 53 -21.49 -7.19 16.80
C ARG A 53 -20.55 -8.39 16.62
N ILE A 54 -19.55 -8.47 17.49
CA ILE A 54 -18.52 -9.52 17.50
C ILE A 54 -18.47 -10.06 18.93
N ASP A 55 -18.27 -11.37 19.07
CA ASP A 55 -18.08 -11.99 20.37
C ASP A 55 -16.88 -11.38 21.11
N ASP A 56 -17.04 -11.21 22.42
CA ASP A 56 -16.05 -10.51 23.24
C ASP A 56 -14.69 -11.21 23.24
N GLU A 57 -14.67 -12.54 23.31
CA GLU A 57 -13.44 -13.34 23.30
C GLU A 57 -12.65 -13.17 22.00
N VAL A 58 -13.36 -13.14 20.86
CA VAL A 58 -12.76 -12.91 19.54
C VAL A 58 -12.18 -11.51 19.45
N LEU A 59 -12.93 -10.50 19.90
CA LEU A 59 -12.47 -9.12 19.90
C LEU A 59 -11.25 -8.92 20.82
N ALA A 60 -11.27 -9.53 22.00
CA ALA A 60 -10.19 -9.50 22.97
C ALA A 60 -8.90 -10.12 22.38
N TRP A 61 -9.03 -11.28 21.73
CA TRP A 61 -7.89 -11.93 21.08
C TRP A 61 -7.25 -11.05 20.00
N PHE A 62 -8.04 -10.43 19.12
CA PHE A 62 -7.51 -9.51 18.12
C PHE A 62 -6.86 -8.27 18.74
N LYS A 63 -7.51 -7.66 19.76
CA LYS A 63 -6.95 -6.50 20.46
C LYS A 63 -5.62 -6.79 21.16
N ALA A 64 -5.45 -8.00 21.71
CA ALA A 64 -4.21 -8.43 22.34
C ALA A 64 -3.00 -8.43 21.38
N GLN A 65 -3.25 -8.46 20.06
CA GLN A 65 -2.20 -8.41 19.03
C GLN A 65 -1.69 -7.00 18.73
N GLY A 66 -2.17 -5.98 19.46
CA GLY A 66 -1.69 -4.62 19.40
C GLY A 66 -2.29 -3.76 18.28
N LYS A 67 -1.54 -2.71 17.89
CA LYS A 67 -1.97 -1.75 16.88
C LYS A 67 -2.25 -2.45 15.54
N GLY A 68 -3.39 -2.13 14.93
CA GLY A 68 -3.79 -2.71 13.64
C GLY A 68 -4.62 -3.99 13.73
N TYR A 69 -5.17 -4.33 14.91
CA TYR A 69 -6.05 -5.48 15.08
C TYR A 69 -7.21 -5.53 14.06
N GLN A 70 -7.79 -4.38 13.70
CA GLN A 70 -8.85 -4.30 12.67
C GLN A 70 -8.35 -4.71 11.28
N THR A 71 -7.09 -4.41 10.95
CA THR A 71 -6.48 -4.84 9.68
C THR A 71 -6.32 -6.35 9.64
N LYS A 72 -5.82 -6.95 10.74
CA LYS A 72 -5.69 -8.42 10.87
C LYS A 72 -7.06 -9.11 10.81
N MET A 73 -8.05 -8.57 11.50
CA MET A 73 -9.42 -9.06 11.45
C MET A 73 -9.98 -9.03 10.02
N ASN A 74 -9.76 -7.93 9.29
CA ASN A 74 -10.19 -7.81 7.90
C ASN A 74 -9.45 -8.79 6.96
N GLU A 75 -8.19 -9.10 7.20
CA GLU A 75 -7.45 -10.12 6.43
C GLU A 75 -8.04 -11.52 6.61
N VAL A 76 -8.42 -11.88 7.84
CA VAL A 76 -9.07 -13.16 8.14
C VAL A 76 -10.41 -13.25 7.40
N LEU A 77 -11.25 -12.21 7.49
CA LEU A 77 -12.52 -12.15 6.78
C LEU A 77 -12.33 -12.26 5.26
N ARG A 78 -11.30 -11.61 4.71
CA ARG A 78 -10.97 -11.69 3.28
C ARG A 78 -10.62 -13.12 2.86
N LYS A 79 -9.75 -13.80 3.62
CA LYS A 79 -9.37 -15.19 3.34
C LYS A 79 -10.57 -16.12 3.38
N PHE A 80 -11.45 -15.97 4.38
CA PHE A 80 -12.69 -16.74 4.48
C PHE A 80 -13.59 -16.55 3.25
N VAL A 81 -13.81 -15.31 2.82
CA VAL A 81 -14.62 -15.00 1.63
C VAL A 81 -14.02 -15.61 0.36
N ILE A 82 -12.70 -15.53 0.17
CA ILE A 82 -12.02 -16.12 -1.00
C ILE A 82 -12.20 -17.64 -1.00
N ALA A 83 -11.90 -18.30 0.11
CA ALA A 83 -12.04 -19.75 0.22
C ALA A 83 -13.48 -20.20 -0.09
N ASN A 84 -14.47 -19.54 0.49
CA ASN A 84 -15.87 -19.88 0.27
C ASN A 84 -16.32 -19.66 -1.19
N LYS A 85 -15.81 -18.60 -1.85
CA LYS A 85 -16.07 -18.35 -3.27
C LYS A 85 -15.49 -19.43 -4.17
N GLU A 86 -14.27 -19.90 -3.89
CA GLU A 86 -13.66 -20.99 -4.65
C GLU A 86 -14.46 -22.29 -4.47
N HIS A 87 -14.86 -22.64 -3.24
CA HIS A 87 -15.72 -23.80 -3.00
C HIS A 87 -17.04 -23.73 -3.77
N ALA A 88 -17.70 -22.57 -3.78
CA ALA A 88 -18.94 -22.38 -4.53
C ALA A 88 -18.73 -22.52 -6.06
N ARG A 89 -17.61 -22.01 -6.59
CA ARG A 89 -17.22 -22.16 -8.00
C ARG A 89 -16.98 -23.62 -8.38
N HIS A 90 -16.30 -24.38 -7.52
CA HIS A 90 -16.04 -25.81 -7.75
C HIS A 90 -17.32 -26.65 -7.68
N HIS A 91 -18.25 -26.33 -6.78
CA HIS A 91 -19.53 -27.02 -6.71
C HIS A 91 -20.38 -26.79 -7.97
N ARG A 92 -20.44 -25.54 -8.47
CA ARG A 92 -21.20 -25.17 -9.67
C ARG A 92 -20.67 -25.80 -10.97
N LYS A 93 -19.38 -26.14 -11.04
CA LYS A 93 -18.78 -26.84 -12.21
C LYS A 93 -18.98 -28.36 -12.19
N LYS A 94 -19.34 -28.96 -11.05
CA LYS A 94 -19.58 -30.41 -10.94
C LYS A 94 -21.03 -30.82 -11.20
N THR A 95 -21.96 -29.87 -11.15
CA THR A 95 -23.40 -30.07 -11.39
C THR A 95 -23.85 -29.58 -12.77
N ALA A 96 -22.92 -29.24 -13.66
CA ALA A 96 -23.15 -28.83 -15.04
C ALA A 96 -22.49 -29.81 -16.01
#